data_AF-A0A6M8UC09-F1
#
_entry.id   AF-A0A6M8UC09-F1
#
_cell.length_a   1.000
_cell.length_b   1.000
_cell.length_c   1.000
_cell.angle_alpha   90.00
_cell.angle_beta   90.00
_cell.angle_gamma   90.00
#
_symmetry.space_group_name_H-M   'P 1'
#
loop_
_entity.id
_entity.type
_entity.pdbx_description
1 polymer ?
#
loop_
_entity_poly.entity_id
_entity_poly.type
_entity_poly.pdbx_seq_one_letter_code
_entity_poly.pdbx_strand_id
1 'polypeptide(L)' 'MAKTNKVGAIIGRYIPWIGWGQAMWVAHSTLRDTAVTFNRIVAPQDRIQWTYF' A
#
# COMPACT_ATOMS: atom_id res chain seq x y z
N MET A 1 35.87 -2.84 -18.81
CA MET A 1 34.63 -3.63 -18.99
C MET A 1 33.95 -3.72 -17.63
N ALA A 2 32.87 -2.97 -17.40
CA ALA A 2 32.21 -2.96 -16.10
C ALA A 2 31.60 -4.35 -15.83
N LYS A 3 32.09 -5.06 -14.80
CA LYS A 3 31.44 -6.28 -14.31
C LYS A 3 30.12 -5.86 -13.67
N THR A 4 29.05 -5.85 -14.46
CA THR A 4 27.71 -5.67 -13.92
C THR A 4 27.42 -6.90 -13.07
N ASN A 5 27.47 -6.75 -11.74
CA ASN A 5 27.02 -7.79 -10.83
C ASN A 5 25.52 -7.92 -11.04
N LYS A 6 25.07 -9.09 -11.52
CA LYS A 6 23.66 -9.37 -11.87
C LYS A 6 22.67 -8.88 -10.80
N VAL A 7 23.08 -8.93 -9.54
CA VAL A 7 22.34 -8.42 -8.37
C VAL A 7 22.05 -6.92 -8.45
N GLY A 8 23.02 -6.08 -8.80
CA GLY A 8 22.84 -4.63 -8.91
C GLY A 8 21.91 -4.22 -10.04
N ALA A 9 21.95 -4.95 -11.17
CA ALA A 9 21.02 -4.74 -12.28
C ALA A 9 19.58 -5.12 -11.92
N ILE A 10 19.41 -6.19 -11.12
CA ILE A 10 18.11 -6.61 -10.60
C ILE A 10 17.56 -5.55 -9.64
N ILE A 11 18.35 -5.12 -8.66
CA ILE A 11 17.94 -4.09 -7.69
C ILE A 11 17.61 -2.77 -8.41
N GLY A 12 18.46 -2.33 -9.34
CA GLY A 12 18.22 -1.13 -10.16
C GLY A 12 16.91 -1.15 -10.94
N ARG A 13 16.44 -2.33 -11.36
CA ARG A 13 15.16 -2.50 -12.07
C ARG A 13 13.94 -2.37 -11.16
N TYR A 14 14.07 -2.73 -9.87
CA TYR A 14 12.97 -2.74 -8.91
C TYR A 14 12.87 -1.47 -8.06
N ILE A 15 13.96 -0.71 -7.88
CA ILE A 15 13.96 0.57 -7.15
C ILE A 15 12.83 1.52 -7.59
N PRO A 16 12.55 1.73 -8.89
CA PRO A 16 11.46 2.60 -9.32
C PRO A 16 10.06 2.15 -8.84
N TRP A 17 9.88 0.85 -8.56
CA TRP A 17 8.60 0.29 -8.14
C TRP A 17 8.39 0.36 -6.63
N ILE A 18 9.43 0.61 -5.83
CA ILE A 18 9.30 0.74 -4.37
C ILE A 18 8.40 1.93 -4.01
N GLY A 19 8.56 3.06 -4.70
CA GLY A 19 7.71 4.24 -4.49
C GLY A 19 6.24 3.96 -4.78
N TRP A 20 5.94 3.24 -5.87
CA TRP A 20 4.59 2.79 -6.19
C TRP A 20 4.04 1.81 -5.16
N GLY A 21 4.86 0.85 -4.71
CA GLY A 21 4.49 -0.09 -3.65
C GLY A 21 4.16 0.62 -2.34
N GLN A 22 4.97 1.61 -1.93
CA GLN A 22 4.69 2.42 -0.75
C GLN A 22 3.44 3.29 -0.92
N ALA A 23 3.22 3.90 -2.09
CA ALA A 23 2.02 4.69 -2.34
C ALA A 23 0.75 3.84 -2.23
N MET A 24 0.76 2.64 -2.83
CA MET A 24 -0.34 1.67 -2.72
C MET A 24 -0.55 1.22 -1.27
N TRP A 25 0.53 0.95 -0.54
CA TRP A 25 0.46 0.57 0.87
C TRP A 25 -0.16 1.66 1.73
N VAL A 26 0.32 2.90 1.59
CA VAL A 26 -0.19 4.06 2.34
C VAL A 26 -1.66 4.27 2.04
N ALA A 27 -2.05 4.30 0.76
CA ALA A 27 -3.46 4.45 0.36
C ALA A 27 -4.34 3.36 0.99
N HIS A 28 -3.90 2.09 0.93
CA HIS A 28 -4.64 0.99 1.53
C HIS A 28 -4.76 1.12 3.05
N SER A 29 -3.67 1.48 3.74
CA SER A 29 -3.69 1.69 5.20
C SER A 29 -4.63 2.82 5.61
N THR A 30 -4.60 3.95 4.91
CA THR A 30 -5.47 5.09 5.20
C THR A 30 -6.94 4.74 5.02
N LEU A 31 -7.29 3.98 3.97
CA LEU A 31 -8.66 3.52 3.74
C LEU A 31 -9.15 2.62 4.88
N ARG A 32 -8.31 1.68 5.33
CA ARG A 32 -8.62 0.77 6.45
C ARG A 32 -8.80 1.54 7.75
N ASP A 33 -7.89 2.46 8.06
CA ASP A 33 -7.94 3.27 9.28
C ASP A 33 -9.18 4.19 9.29
N THR A 34 -9.51 4.77 8.14
CA THR A 34 -10.72 5.59 7.98
C THR A 34 -11.97 4.76 8.23
N ALA A 35 -12.03 3.55 7.66
CA ALA A 35 -13.15 2.64 7.88
C ALA A 35 -13.32 2.23 9.34
N VAL A 36 -12.22 1.89 10.01
CA VAL A 36 -12.23 1.53 11.43
C VAL A 36 -12.68 2.72 12.28
N THR A 37 -12.16 3.91 11.99
CA THR A 37 -12.52 5.14 12.70
C THR A 37 -14.00 5.49 12.51
N PHE A 38 -14.49 5.42 11.27
CA PHE A 38 -15.89 5.64 10.95
C PHE A 38 -16.79 4.64 11.69
N ASN A 39 -16.49 3.34 11.60
CA ASN A 39 -17.29 2.29 12.25
C ASN A 39 -17.31 2.39 13.78
N ARG A 40 -16.36 3.11 14.38
CA ARG A 40 -16.31 3.38 15.81
C ARG A 40 -17.27 4.50 16.24
N ILE A 41 -17.50 5.48 15.39
CA ILE A 41 -18.36 6.63 15.71
C ILE A 41 -19.83 6.42 15.30
N VAL A 42 -20.08 5.60 14.28
CA VAL A 42 -21.44 5.40 13.76
C VAL A 42 -22.22 4.35 14.53
N ALA A 43 -23.55 4.46 14.47
CA ALA A 43 -24.45 3.46 15.00
C ALA A 43 -24.22 2.11 14.29
N PRO A 44 -24.43 0.96 14.96
CA PRO A 44 -24.12 -0.35 14.38
C PRO A 44 -24.76 -0.63 13.02
N GLN A 45 -25.94 -0.06 12.77
CA GLN A 45 -26.71 -0.18 11.52
C GLN A 45 -26.09 0.56 10.33
N ASP A 46 -25.25 1.57 10.57
CA ASP A 46 -24.65 2.44 9.55
C ASP A 46 -23.17 2.09 9.28
N ARG A 47 -22.67 0.99 9.84
CA ARG A 47 -21.28 0.55 9.69
C ARG A 47 -20.99 0.12 8.25
N ILE A 48 -19.85 0.55 7.72
CA ILE A 48 -19.40 0.22 6.38
C ILE A 48 -18.39 -0.92 6.46
N GLN A 49 -18.62 -2.01 5.71
CA GLN A 49 -17.59 -2.99 5.38
C GLN A 49 -17.06 -2.72 3.98
N TRP A 50 -15.82 -2.27 3.87
CA TRP A 50 -15.15 -2.20 2.58
C TRP A 50 -14.79 -3.62 2.13
N THR A 51 -15.62 -4.17 1.24
CA THR A 51 -15.50 -5.53 0.71
C THR A 51 -14.46 -5.61 -0.41
N TYR A 52 -13.25 -5.12 -0.16
CA TYR A 52 -12.12 -5.03 -1.10
C TYR A 52 -12.19 -3.83 -2.06
N PHE A 53 -11.04 -3.16 -2.21
CA PHE A 53 -10.65 -2.41 -3.39
C PHE A 53 -9.69 -3.30 -4.18
#